data_AF-A0A1G3M4R5-F1
#
_entry.id   AF-A0A1G3M4R5-F1
#
_cell.length_a   1.000
_cell.length_b   1.000
_cell.length_c   1.000
_cell.angle_alpha   90.00
_cell.angle_beta   90.00
_cell.angle_gamma   90.00
#
_symmetry.space_group_name_H-M   'P 1'
#
loop_
_entity.id
_entity.type
_entity.pdbx_description
1 polymer ?
#
loop_
_entity_poly.entity_id
_entity_poly.type
_entity_poly.pdbx_seq_one_letter_code
_entity_poly.pdbx_strand_id
1 'polypeptide(L)'
;MPGFALHSGLGVTMPPKAPDRMRWCKTCNQFLPATQFGNYLNAYCHQHWVLWNRAKRQAYSKSHPGYDSARATCWREANPDKVRTKNKATAAQQKAAGYPCLKTWIRENPEKARTLWREGGRRWRERNPEMAAAARHRKRARRAHAPGHHTGAELILLRDQFRGLCIYCQQPADTWDHITPMFRQGTNFAWNLAPACRSCNSRKQCSDPLEFIKNATPTPEGEQYIQEALQRHAETSETDQYVRNPYEKVSEGALWDEVRQVFKALGRVTESTLKGAKFNVSTFRRRLGTLTQINEILAKE
;
A
#
# COMPACT_ATOMS: atom_id res chain seq x y z
N MET A 1 34.50 8.92 -5.79
CA MET A 1 35.87 8.95 -5.26
C MET A 1 36.19 10.40 -4.93
N PRO A 2 36.42 10.71 -3.64
CA PRO A 2 37.78 10.78 -3.15
C PRO A 2 38.04 9.70 -2.08
N GLY A 3 39.26 9.16 -2.11
CA GLY A 3 39.67 7.98 -1.36
C GLY A 3 39.85 8.24 0.13
N PHE A 4 39.29 7.35 0.95
CA PHE A 4 39.79 7.11 2.29
C PHE A 4 41.02 6.21 2.15
N ALA A 5 42.21 6.80 2.23
CA ALA A 5 43.43 6.07 2.44
C ALA A 5 43.31 5.32 3.79
N LEU A 6 43.30 4.00 3.73
CA LEU A 6 43.57 3.14 4.88
C LEU A 6 45.05 3.34 5.21
N HIS A 7 45.35 4.26 6.14
CA HIS A 7 46.66 4.33 6.76
C HIS A 7 46.82 3.09 7.65
N SER A 8 47.52 2.11 7.10
CA SER A 8 48.27 1.09 7.81
C SER A 8 49.33 1.74 8.69
N GLY A 9 49.38 1.33 9.96
CA GLY A 9 50.57 1.45 10.82
C GLY A 9 50.85 2.81 11.45
N LEU A 10 50.09 3.18 12.50
CA LEU A 10 50.66 3.92 13.62
C LEU A 10 50.22 3.19 14.90
N GLY A 11 51.20 2.62 15.61
CA GLY A 11 50.98 2.01 16.90
C GLY A 11 50.29 3.00 17.83
N VAL A 12 49.07 2.68 18.23
CA VAL A 12 48.36 3.43 19.27
C VAL A 12 49.05 3.07 20.59
N THR A 13 50.15 3.75 20.90
CA THR A 13 50.69 3.77 22.25
C THR A 13 49.59 4.31 23.16
N MET A 14 49.21 3.53 24.19
CA MET A 14 48.25 4.03 25.16
C MET A 14 48.80 5.33 25.76
N PRO A 15 48.00 6.41 25.85
CA PRO A 15 48.48 7.65 26.45
C PRO A 15 48.83 7.42 27.94
N PRO A 16 49.79 8.19 28.50
CA PRO A 16 50.14 8.10 29.92
C PRO A 16 48.92 8.32 30.83
N LYS A 17 49.02 7.88 32.10
CA LYS A 17 47.95 8.04 33.11
C LYS A 17 47.35 9.45 33.02
N ALA A 18 46.03 9.52 32.88
CA ALA A 18 45.32 10.78 32.70
C ALA A 18 45.56 11.71 33.90
N PRO A 19 45.83 13.01 33.66
CA PRO A 19 45.78 14.02 34.72
C PRO A 19 44.40 14.04 35.39
N ASP A 20 44.35 14.46 36.66
CA ASP A 20 43.10 14.47 37.40
C ASP A 20 42.03 15.33 36.70
N ARG A 21 40.81 14.80 36.64
CA ARG A 21 39.64 15.40 35.94
C ARG A 21 39.84 15.72 34.45
N MET A 22 40.78 15.06 33.76
CA MET A 22 40.96 15.14 32.31
C MET A 22 40.69 13.81 31.60
N ARG A 23 40.30 13.89 30.32
CA ARG A 23 39.99 12.74 29.47
C ARG A 23 40.54 12.95 28.06
N TRP A 24 41.01 11.87 27.45
CA TRP A 24 41.55 11.90 26.09
C TRP A 24 40.44 11.83 25.05
N CYS A 25 40.41 12.78 24.11
CA CYS A 25 39.53 12.69 22.94
C CYS A 25 40.30 12.15 21.74
N LYS A 26 39.81 11.04 21.15
CA LYS A 26 40.43 10.41 19.97
C LYS A 26 40.47 11.28 18.71
N THR A 27 39.60 12.27 18.61
CA THR A 27 39.53 13.19 17.45
C THR A 27 40.31 14.47 17.69
N CYS A 28 40.29 15.03 18.90
CA CYS A 28 41.13 16.18 19.24
C CYS A 28 42.59 15.80 19.45
N ASN A 29 42.87 14.52 19.71
CA ASN A 29 44.21 13.99 20.00
C ASN A 29 44.92 14.69 21.16
N GLN A 30 44.15 15.06 22.20
CA GLN A 30 44.66 15.74 23.39
C GLN A 30 43.79 15.43 24.61
N PHE A 31 44.33 15.69 25.81
CA PHE A 31 43.57 15.70 27.05
C PHE A 31 42.69 16.95 27.12
N LEU A 32 41.41 16.73 27.43
CA LEU A 32 40.42 17.78 27.62
C LEU A 32 39.77 17.62 29.00
N PRO A 33 39.28 18.69 29.63
CA PRO A 33 38.53 18.60 30.88
C PRO A 33 37.38 17.61 30.78
N ALA A 34 37.16 16.80 31.82
CA ALA A 34 36.10 15.79 31.85
C ALA A 34 34.69 16.39 31.64
N THR A 35 34.50 17.67 31.96
CA THR A 35 33.27 18.44 31.73
C THR A 35 32.92 18.59 30.24
N GLN A 36 33.90 18.43 29.34
CA GLN A 36 33.67 18.48 27.90
C GLN A 36 33.20 17.13 27.32
N PHE A 37 33.01 16.10 28.15
CA PHE A 37 32.55 14.78 27.74
C PHE A 37 31.13 14.54 28.25
N GLY A 38 30.31 13.88 27.42
CA GLY A 38 28.98 13.43 27.83
C GLY A 38 29.02 12.09 28.56
N ASN A 39 27.88 11.67 29.11
CA ASN A 39 27.76 10.45 29.92
C ASN A 39 27.93 9.13 29.15
N TYR A 40 27.91 9.17 27.81
CA TYR A 40 27.62 7.98 27.00
C TYR A 40 28.84 7.40 26.26
N LEU A 41 29.98 8.10 26.21
CA LEU A 41 31.22 7.57 25.63
C LEU A 41 32.43 8.44 26.00
N ASN A 42 33.36 7.88 26.78
CA ASN A 42 34.59 8.57 27.23
C ASN A 42 35.65 8.72 26.12
N ALA A 43 35.38 8.22 24.91
CA ALA A 43 36.34 8.21 23.80
C ALA A 43 36.35 9.51 22.98
N TYR A 44 35.30 10.34 23.07
CA TYR A 44 35.13 11.57 22.31
C TYR A 44 34.59 12.68 23.21
N CYS A 45 35.08 13.92 23.05
CA CYS A 45 34.39 15.06 23.64
C CYS A 45 32.97 15.17 23.06
N HIS A 46 32.08 15.88 23.74
CA HIS A 46 30.66 15.98 23.40
C HIS A 46 30.45 16.37 21.93
N GLN A 47 31.18 17.37 21.43
CA GLN A 47 31.09 17.83 20.04
C GLN A 47 31.45 16.71 19.04
N HIS A 48 32.56 16.01 19.25
CA HIS A 48 32.98 14.91 18.37
C HIS A 48 32.08 13.69 18.47
N TRP A 49 31.53 13.40 19.67
CA TRP A 49 30.52 12.36 19.84
C TRP A 49 29.25 12.67 19.04
N VAL A 50 28.76 13.92 19.05
CA VAL A 50 27.59 14.34 18.26
C VAL A 50 27.82 14.12 16.76
N LEU A 51 28.99 14.53 16.25
CA LEU A 51 29.35 14.37 14.84
C LEU A 51 29.47 12.89 14.44
N TRP A 52 30.19 12.10 15.24
CA TRP A 52 30.34 10.67 15.01
C TRP A 52 29.00 9.93 15.07
N ASN A 53 28.15 10.24 16.06
CA ASN A 53 26.85 9.61 16.22
C ASN A 53 25.89 9.99 15.07
N ARG A 54 25.95 11.24 14.59
CA ARG A 54 25.20 11.68 13.39
C ARG A 54 25.64 10.88 12.16
N ALA A 55 26.95 10.78 11.90
CA ALA A 55 27.49 10.02 10.77
C ALA A 55 27.11 8.53 10.86
N LYS A 56 27.24 7.93 12.04
CA LYS A 56 26.83 6.55 12.31
C LYS A 56 25.34 6.33 12.03
N ARG A 57 24.46 7.21 12.53
CA ARG A 57 23.00 7.13 12.28
C ARG A 57 22.67 7.28 10.81
N GLN A 58 23.33 8.19 10.09
CA GLN A 58 23.14 8.36 8.65
C GLN A 58 23.59 7.12 7.87
N ALA A 59 24.74 6.55 8.19
CA ALA A 59 25.22 5.30 7.58
C ALA A 59 24.28 4.12 7.86
N TYR A 60 23.75 4.03 9.08
CA TYR A 60 22.77 3.02 9.47
C TYR A 60 21.46 3.17 8.68
N SER A 61 20.92 4.39 8.59
CA SER A 61 19.69 4.67 7.82
C SER A 61 19.86 4.35 6.32
N LYS A 62 21.02 4.66 5.74
CA LYS A 62 21.34 4.32 4.34
C LYS A 62 21.46 2.81 4.10
N SER A 63 22.07 2.07 5.02
CA SER A 63 22.22 0.62 4.92
C SER A 63 20.93 -0.15 5.26
N HIS A 64 19.97 0.50 5.93
CA HIS A 64 18.71 -0.11 6.36
C HIS A 64 17.50 0.75 5.94
N PRO A 65 17.26 0.91 4.61
CA PRO A 65 16.15 1.72 4.12
C PRO A 65 14.82 1.17 4.65
N GLY A 66 14.01 2.07 5.21
CA GLY A 66 12.70 1.72 5.75
C GLY A 66 12.69 1.11 7.16
N TYR A 67 13.85 0.79 7.77
CA TYR A 67 13.91 0.28 9.15
C TYR A 67 13.29 1.26 10.14
N ASP A 68 13.66 2.54 10.07
CA ASP A 68 13.10 3.57 10.95
C ASP A 68 11.59 3.75 10.77
N SER A 69 11.11 3.67 9.52
CA SER A 69 9.68 3.74 9.20
C SER A 69 8.91 2.53 9.74
N ALA A 70 9.46 1.33 9.57
CA ALA A 70 8.88 0.10 10.11
C ALA A 70 8.85 0.14 11.64
N ARG A 71 9.95 0.53 12.29
CA ARG A 71 10.05 0.69 13.74
C ARG A 71 9.05 1.73 14.28
N ALA A 72 8.92 2.87 13.61
CA ALA A 72 7.96 3.91 13.97
C ALA A 72 6.50 3.45 13.78
N THR A 73 6.25 2.56 12.81
CA THR A 73 4.93 1.95 12.58
C THR A 73 4.59 0.99 13.71
N CYS A 74 5.48 0.01 14.00
CA CYS A 74 5.30 -0.91 15.11
C CYS A 74 5.11 -0.18 16.45
N TRP A 75 5.85 0.91 16.70
CA TRP A 75 5.69 1.70 17.92
C TRP A 75 4.32 2.37 18.01
N ARG A 76 3.82 2.96 16.91
CA ARG A 76 2.50 3.60 16.89
C ARG A 76 1.38 2.59 17.12
N GLU A 77 1.49 1.41 16.52
CA GLU A 77 0.53 0.31 16.69
C GLU A 77 0.55 -0.25 18.12
N ALA A 78 1.72 -0.36 18.75
CA ALA A 78 1.86 -0.83 20.12
C ALA A 78 1.49 0.23 21.18
N ASN A 79 1.37 1.51 20.80
CA ASN A 79 1.13 2.61 21.74
C ASN A 79 0.00 3.56 21.26
N PRO A 80 -1.21 3.06 20.96
CA PRO A 80 -2.28 3.86 20.37
C PRO A 80 -2.74 5.00 21.28
N ASP A 81 -2.77 4.79 22.60
CA ASP A 81 -3.19 5.82 23.56
C ASP A 81 -2.16 6.94 23.72
N LYS A 82 -0.86 6.61 23.66
CA LYS A 82 0.21 7.62 23.64
C LYS A 82 0.15 8.44 22.36
N VAL A 83 -0.11 7.81 21.21
CA VAL A 83 -0.32 8.50 19.94
C VAL A 83 -1.53 9.43 20.02
N ARG A 84 -2.65 8.95 20.56
CA ARG A 84 -3.87 9.76 20.73
C ARG A 84 -3.66 10.96 21.65
N THR A 85 -3.02 10.74 22.79
CA THR A 85 -2.71 11.79 23.77
C THR A 85 -1.80 12.85 23.17
N LYS A 86 -0.73 12.41 22.48
CA LYS A 86 0.18 13.31 21.77
C LYS A 86 -0.56 14.12 20.69
N ASN A 87 -1.35 13.47 19.86
CA ASN A 87 -2.11 14.13 18.79
C ASN A 87 -3.10 15.14 19.36
N LYS A 88 -3.77 14.82 20.49
CA LYS A 88 -4.67 15.75 21.19
C LYS A 88 -3.91 16.99 21.70
N ALA A 89 -2.74 16.80 22.31
CA ALA A 89 -1.90 17.90 22.76
C ALA A 89 -1.41 18.78 21.60
N THR A 90 -0.97 18.17 20.48
CA THR A 90 -0.55 18.90 19.28
C THR A 90 -1.71 19.69 18.67
N ALA A 91 -2.90 19.11 18.58
CA ALA A 91 -4.09 19.81 18.09
C ALA A 91 -4.48 20.99 18.99
N ALA A 92 -4.39 20.83 20.31
CA ALA A 92 -4.63 21.92 21.27
C ALA A 92 -3.59 23.05 21.12
N GLN A 93 -2.31 22.70 20.96
CA GLN A 93 -1.25 23.67 20.73
C GLN A 93 -1.45 24.44 19.41
N GLN A 94 -1.79 23.75 18.32
CA GLN A 94 -2.08 24.38 17.03
C GLN A 94 -3.28 25.31 17.11
N LYS A 95 -4.34 24.89 17.82
CA LYS A 95 -5.52 25.73 18.08
C LYS A 95 -5.13 26.98 18.88
N ALA A 96 -4.33 26.84 19.93
CA ALA A 96 -3.85 27.97 20.74
C ALA A 96 -2.93 28.91 19.94
N ALA A 97 -2.13 28.37 19.02
CA ALA A 97 -1.27 29.13 18.12
C ALA A 97 -2.02 29.72 16.90
N GLY A 98 -3.36 29.60 16.84
CA GLY A 98 -4.17 30.19 15.78
C GLY A 98 -3.97 29.56 14.40
N TYR A 99 -3.43 28.33 14.31
CA TYR A 99 -3.32 27.67 13.02
C TYR A 99 -4.72 27.49 12.41
N PRO A 100 -4.95 27.98 11.18
CA PRO A 100 -6.25 27.85 10.54
C PRO A 100 -6.55 26.37 10.36
N CYS A 101 -7.78 25.97 10.70
CA CYS A 101 -8.22 24.63 10.36
C CYS A 101 -8.18 24.47 8.82
N LEU A 102 -8.09 23.23 8.34
CA LEU A 102 -7.98 22.95 6.90
C LEU A 102 -9.07 23.67 6.09
N LYS A 103 -10.30 23.76 6.61
CA LYS A 103 -11.42 24.47 5.97
C LYS A 103 -11.14 25.97 5.82
N THR A 104 -10.62 26.62 6.86
CA THR A 104 -10.24 28.03 6.85
C THR A 104 -9.06 28.28 5.90
N TRP A 105 -8.03 27.42 5.96
CA TRP A 105 -6.87 27.51 5.07
C TRP A 105 -7.26 27.38 3.59
N ILE A 106 -8.16 26.44 3.24
CA ILE A 106 -8.66 26.28 1.87
C ILE A 106 -9.39 27.54 1.39
N ARG A 107 -10.24 28.13 2.25
CA ARG A 107 -11.00 29.35 1.92
C ARG A 107 -10.06 30.54 1.66
N GLU A 108 -9.01 30.67 2.47
CA GLU A 108 -8.02 31.74 2.37
C GLU A 108 -6.97 31.49 1.27
N ASN A 109 -6.81 30.24 0.83
CA ASN A 109 -5.81 29.83 -0.16
C ASN A 109 -6.40 28.94 -1.26
N PRO A 110 -7.45 29.38 -1.99
CA PRO A 110 -8.19 28.52 -2.91
C PRO A 110 -7.34 28.03 -4.09
N GLU A 111 -6.45 28.86 -4.61
CA GLU A 111 -5.56 28.48 -5.71
C GLU A 111 -4.50 27.47 -5.27
N LYS A 112 -3.83 27.72 -4.13
CA LYS A 112 -2.84 26.79 -3.58
C LYS A 112 -3.47 25.45 -3.24
N ALA A 113 -4.66 25.45 -2.63
CA ALA A 113 -5.42 24.23 -2.35
C ALA A 113 -5.71 23.45 -3.65
N ARG A 114 -6.18 24.16 -4.69
CA ARG A 114 -6.45 23.57 -6.00
C ARG A 114 -5.21 22.94 -6.63
N THR A 115 -4.07 23.63 -6.59
CA THR A 115 -2.79 23.12 -7.11
C THR A 115 -2.34 21.89 -6.33
N LEU A 116 -2.33 21.96 -4.99
CA LEU A 116 -1.95 20.83 -4.15
C LEU A 116 -2.84 19.59 -4.38
N TRP A 117 -4.15 19.78 -4.53
CA TRP A 117 -5.07 18.68 -4.82
C TRP A 117 -4.88 18.10 -6.22
N ARG A 118 -4.65 18.95 -7.23
CA ARG A 118 -4.35 18.50 -8.60
C ARG A 118 -3.07 17.66 -8.65
N GLU A 119 -2.00 18.16 -8.03
CA GLU A 119 -0.73 17.44 -7.97
C GLU A 119 -0.81 16.18 -7.10
N GLY A 120 -1.46 16.27 -5.94
CA GLY A 120 -1.69 15.12 -5.07
C GLY A 120 -2.49 14.04 -5.77
N GLY A 121 -3.56 14.41 -6.47
CA GLY A 121 -4.36 13.50 -7.28
C GLY A 121 -3.62 12.92 -8.49
N ARG A 122 -2.68 13.67 -9.09
CA ARG A 122 -1.77 13.12 -10.12
C ARG A 122 -0.86 12.06 -9.52
N ARG A 123 -0.10 12.40 -8.46
CA ARG A 123 0.81 11.47 -7.77
C ARG A 123 0.10 10.22 -7.25
N TRP A 124 -1.12 10.37 -6.75
CA TRP A 124 -1.91 9.23 -6.29
C TRP A 124 -2.26 8.28 -7.44
N ARG A 125 -2.70 8.81 -8.60
CA ARG A 125 -3.01 7.98 -9.78
C ARG A 125 -1.79 7.28 -10.36
N GLU A 126 -0.64 7.94 -10.38
CA GLU A 126 0.63 7.35 -10.83
C GLU A 126 1.08 6.20 -9.93
N ARG A 127 0.94 6.35 -8.61
CA ARG A 127 1.30 5.31 -7.63
C ARG A 127 0.26 4.20 -7.49
N ASN A 128 -1.00 4.48 -7.85
CA ASN A 128 -2.13 3.57 -7.66
C ASN A 128 -2.95 3.41 -8.95
N PRO A 129 -2.36 2.95 -10.06
CA PRO A 129 -3.00 2.92 -11.37
C PRO A 129 -4.27 2.05 -11.38
N GLU A 130 -4.28 0.93 -10.65
CA GLU A 130 -5.45 0.03 -10.59
C GLU A 130 -6.59 0.63 -9.75
N MET A 131 -6.29 1.33 -8.67
CA MET A 131 -7.31 2.05 -7.88
C MET A 131 -7.94 3.18 -8.70
N ALA A 132 -7.11 3.88 -9.48
CA ALA A 132 -7.57 4.90 -10.41
C ALA A 132 -8.42 4.30 -11.54
N ALA A 133 -8.04 3.13 -12.07
CA ALA A 133 -8.84 2.39 -13.03
C ALA A 133 -10.21 2.02 -12.43
N ALA A 134 -10.24 1.31 -11.30
CA ALA A 134 -11.49 0.93 -10.63
C ALA A 134 -12.43 2.13 -10.39
N ALA A 135 -11.88 3.27 -9.95
CA ALA A 135 -12.67 4.49 -9.77
C ALA A 135 -13.28 5.01 -11.09
N ARG A 136 -12.54 4.96 -12.20
CA ARG A 136 -13.06 5.31 -13.55
C ARG A 136 -14.14 4.33 -14.01
N HIS A 137 -13.93 3.02 -13.81
CA HIS A 137 -14.90 2.01 -14.18
C HIS A 137 -16.21 2.17 -13.40
N ARG A 138 -16.16 2.39 -12.08
CA ARG A 138 -17.36 2.71 -11.27
C ARG A 138 -18.09 3.95 -11.78
N LYS A 139 -17.35 5.00 -12.18
CA LYS A 139 -17.97 6.21 -12.74
C LYS A 139 -18.67 5.91 -14.08
N ARG A 140 -18.07 5.10 -14.95
CA ARG A 140 -18.67 4.69 -16.23
C ARG A 140 -19.90 3.81 -16.01
N ALA A 141 -19.81 2.82 -15.13
CA ALA A 141 -20.91 1.92 -14.77
C ALA A 141 -22.11 2.69 -14.22
N ARG A 142 -21.89 3.63 -13.27
CA ARG A 142 -22.96 4.49 -12.76
C ARG A 142 -23.66 5.32 -13.84
N ARG A 143 -22.92 5.83 -14.84
CA ARG A 143 -23.51 6.58 -15.97
C ARG A 143 -24.29 5.70 -16.92
N ALA A 144 -23.86 4.45 -17.08
CA ALA A 144 -24.52 3.47 -17.91
C ALA A 144 -25.64 2.70 -17.17
N HIS A 145 -25.89 3.03 -15.90
CA HIS A 145 -26.74 2.24 -15.00
C HIS A 145 -26.40 0.74 -14.99
N ALA A 146 -25.14 0.40 -15.30
CA ALA A 146 -24.67 -0.98 -15.34
C ALA A 146 -24.55 -1.52 -13.91
N PRO A 147 -25.18 -2.66 -13.60
CA PRO A 147 -25.14 -3.24 -12.26
C PRO A 147 -23.74 -3.78 -11.95
N GLY A 148 -23.42 -3.91 -10.67
CA GLY A 148 -22.19 -4.53 -10.20
C GLY A 148 -21.01 -3.59 -9.95
N HIS A 149 -20.15 -4.02 -9.04
CA HIS A 149 -19.01 -3.27 -8.55
C HIS A 149 -17.78 -4.17 -8.43
N HIS A 150 -16.61 -3.53 -8.45
CA HIS A 150 -15.33 -4.16 -8.15
C HIS A 150 -14.40 -3.19 -7.40
N THR A 151 -13.48 -3.79 -6.69
CA THR A 151 -12.38 -3.20 -5.95
C THR A 151 -11.11 -3.19 -6.81
N GLY A 152 -10.13 -2.36 -6.45
CA GLY A 152 -8.83 -2.42 -7.14
C GLY A 152 -8.05 -3.71 -6.82
N ALA A 153 -8.33 -4.34 -5.67
CA ALA A 153 -7.73 -5.63 -5.32
C ALA A 153 -8.18 -6.73 -6.29
N GLU A 154 -9.48 -6.83 -6.59
CA GLU A 154 -10.01 -7.77 -7.59
C GLU A 154 -9.35 -7.58 -8.97
N LEU A 155 -9.17 -6.33 -9.40
CA LEU A 155 -8.46 -6.03 -10.65
C LEU A 155 -6.98 -6.47 -10.60
N ILE A 156 -6.28 -6.26 -9.49
CA ILE A 156 -4.89 -6.74 -9.35
C ILE A 156 -4.84 -8.26 -9.45
N LEU A 157 -5.73 -8.98 -8.76
CA LEU A 157 -5.77 -10.45 -8.78
C LEU A 157 -6.10 -10.99 -10.17
N LEU A 158 -7.04 -10.35 -10.86
CA LEU A 158 -7.43 -10.72 -12.22
C LEU A 158 -6.30 -10.43 -13.23
N ARG A 159 -5.58 -9.32 -13.07
CA ARG A 159 -4.41 -9.01 -13.91
C ARG A 159 -3.28 -10.02 -13.67
N ASP A 160 -3.06 -10.40 -12.42
CA ASP A 160 -2.07 -11.40 -11.99
C ASP A 160 -2.39 -12.79 -12.57
N GLN A 161 -3.67 -13.21 -12.55
CA GLN A 161 -4.15 -14.46 -13.16
C GLN A 161 -3.69 -14.58 -14.62
N PHE A 162 -3.87 -13.52 -15.41
CA PHE A 162 -3.45 -13.47 -16.81
C PHE A 162 -2.03 -12.94 -17.01
N ARG A 163 -1.18 -12.94 -15.97
CA ARG A 163 0.24 -12.54 -16.02
C ARG A 163 0.47 -11.13 -16.58
N GLY A 164 -0.50 -10.24 -16.40
CA GLY A 164 -0.48 -8.87 -16.93
C GLY A 164 -0.68 -8.78 -18.45
N LEU A 165 -1.08 -9.88 -19.09
CA LEU A 165 -1.26 -9.97 -20.54
C LEU A 165 -2.72 -9.77 -20.94
N CYS A 166 -2.91 -9.32 -22.17
CA CYS A 166 -4.20 -9.18 -22.82
C CYS A 166 -4.81 -10.57 -23.03
N ILE A 167 -6.03 -10.76 -22.54
CA ILE A 167 -6.73 -12.04 -22.68
C ILE A 167 -6.94 -12.45 -24.15
N TYR A 168 -6.98 -11.48 -25.07
CA TYR A 168 -7.29 -11.70 -26.49
C TYR A 168 -6.07 -11.99 -27.36
N CYS A 169 -4.90 -11.45 -27.04
CA CYS A 169 -3.72 -11.54 -27.93
C CYS A 169 -2.40 -11.77 -27.23
N GLN A 170 -2.42 -11.91 -25.90
CA GLN A 170 -1.26 -12.18 -25.05
C GLN A 170 -0.16 -11.09 -25.07
N GLN A 171 -0.42 -9.93 -25.68
CA GLN A 171 0.42 -8.73 -25.55
C GLN A 171 0.18 -8.04 -24.20
N PRO A 172 1.10 -7.19 -23.71
CA PRO A 172 0.90 -6.49 -22.43
C PRO A 172 -0.44 -5.76 -22.36
N ALA A 173 -1.22 -6.00 -21.30
CA ALA A 173 -2.49 -5.33 -21.08
C ALA A 173 -2.26 -3.93 -20.47
N ASP A 174 -2.93 -2.91 -21.00
CA ASP A 174 -2.88 -1.54 -20.51
C ASP A 174 -4.27 -0.93 -20.27
N THR A 175 -5.31 -1.72 -20.53
CA THR A 175 -6.71 -1.38 -20.30
C THR A 175 -7.47 -2.55 -19.67
N TRP A 176 -8.72 -2.27 -19.28
CA TRP A 176 -9.69 -3.25 -18.81
C TRP A 176 -10.85 -3.23 -19.80
N ASP A 177 -11.19 -4.38 -20.36
CA ASP A 177 -12.34 -4.55 -21.25
C ASP A 177 -13.52 -5.17 -20.49
N HIS A 178 -14.73 -4.81 -20.88
CA HIS A 178 -15.95 -5.47 -20.44
C HIS A 178 -16.23 -6.63 -21.40
N ILE A 179 -16.19 -7.87 -20.91
CA ILE A 179 -16.40 -9.07 -21.74
C ILE A 179 -17.73 -8.94 -22.45
N THR A 180 -18.84 -8.92 -21.71
CA THR A 180 -20.12 -8.43 -22.22
C THR A 180 -20.10 -6.90 -22.19
N PRO A 181 -20.20 -6.21 -23.33
CA PRO A 181 -20.20 -4.75 -23.37
C PRO A 181 -21.39 -4.17 -22.60
N MET A 182 -21.21 -3.02 -21.93
CA MET A 182 -22.32 -2.34 -21.23
C MET A 182 -23.51 -2.03 -22.15
N PHE A 183 -23.27 -1.77 -23.44
CA PHE A 183 -24.34 -1.55 -24.43
C PHE A 183 -25.23 -2.79 -24.63
N ARG A 184 -24.69 -3.99 -24.38
CA ARG A 184 -25.44 -5.25 -24.35
C ARG A 184 -25.80 -5.66 -22.92
N GLN A 185 -26.10 -4.68 -22.06
CA GLN A 185 -26.49 -4.90 -20.66
C GLN A 185 -25.43 -5.60 -19.80
N GLY A 186 -24.16 -5.55 -20.22
CA GLY A 186 -23.05 -6.11 -19.46
C GLY A 186 -22.85 -5.41 -18.12
N THR A 187 -22.53 -6.20 -17.09
CA THR A 187 -22.34 -5.73 -15.71
C THR A 187 -20.93 -5.13 -15.50
N ASN A 188 -20.69 -4.51 -14.36
CA ASN A 188 -19.39 -4.00 -13.95
C ASN A 188 -18.77 -4.80 -12.79
N PHE A 189 -19.21 -6.05 -12.60
CA PHE A 189 -18.54 -7.01 -11.71
C PHE A 189 -17.16 -7.39 -12.25
N ALA A 190 -16.27 -7.82 -11.35
CA ALA A 190 -14.92 -8.25 -11.73
C ALA A 190 -14.93 -9.40 -12.76
N TRP A 191 -15.88 -10.32 -12.66
CA TRP A 191 -16.02 -11.44 -13.60
C TRP A 191 -16.40 -11.01 -15.02
N ASN A 192 -17.01 -9.85 -15.22
CA ASN A 192 -17.29 -9.31 -16.55
C ASN A 192 -16.15 -8.42 -17.07
N LEU A 193 -15.02 -8.36 -16.38
CA LEU A 193 -13.86 -7.61 -16.80
C LEU A 193 -12.75 -8.56 -17.25
N ALA A 194 -11.95 -8.09 -18.20
CA ALA A 194 -10.74 -8.78 -18.64
C ALA A 194 -9.58 -7.79 -18.86
N PRO A 195 -8.33 -8.17 -18.54
CA PRO A 195 -7.17 -7.39 -18.91
C PRO A 195 -7.02 -7.40 -20.43
N ALA A 196 -6.95 -6.22 -21.05
CA ALA A 196 -6.87 -6.09 -22.50
C ALA A 196 -5.86 -5.00 -22.90
N CYS A 197 -5.18 -5.18 -24.04
CA CYS A 197 -4.44 -4.09 -24.64
C CYS A 197 -5.39 -3.11 -25.34
N ARG A 198 -4.99 -1.84 -25.47
CA ARG A 198 -5.79 -0.78 -26.09
C ARG A 198 -6.24 -1.14 -27.50
N SER A 199 -5.40 -1.80 -28.30
CA SER A 199 -5.74 -2.19 -29.67
C SER A 199 -6.84 -3.24 -29.71
N CYS A 200 -6.76 -4.30 -28.89
CA CYS A 200 -7.82 -5.32 -28.83
C CYS A 200 -9.11 -4.75 -28.27
N ASN A 201 -9.05 -3.99 -27.17
CA ASN A 201 -10.22 -3.35 -26.58
C ASN A 201 -10.92 -2.41 -27.57
N SER A 202 -10.14 -1.59 -28.29
CA SER A 202 -10.67 -0.67 -29.31
C SER A 202 -11.18 -1.36 -30.57
N ARG A 203 -10.72 -2.57 -30.90
CA ARG A 203 -11.23 -3.37 -32.01
C ARG A 203 -12.49 -4.14 -31.61
N LYS A 204 -12.54 -4.62 -30.36
CA LYS A 204 -13.71 -5.31 -29.82
C LYS A 204 -14.89 -4.36 -29.66
N GLN A 205 -14.71 -3.22 -29.01
CA GLN A 205 -15.77 -2.24 -28.75
C GLN A 205 -17.06 -2.89 -28.20
N CYS A 206 -18.14 -2.84 -28.98
CA CYS A 206 -19.43 -3.44 -28.71
C CYS A 206 -19.66 -4.70 -29.55
N SER A 207 -18.62 -5.35 -30.06
CA SER A 207 -18.73 -6.63 -30.80
C SER A 207 -19.13 -7.76 -29.86
N ASP A 208 -19.75 -8.79 -30.41
CA ASP A 208 -20.05 -10.00 -29.64
C ASP A 208 -18.72 -10.64 -29.19
N PRO A 209 -18.59 -11.08 -27.92
CA PRO A 209 -17.32 -11.59 -27.41
C PRO A 209 -16.89 -12.89 -28.10
N LEU A 210 -17.83 -13.77 -28.45
CA LEU A 210 -17.56 -15.03 -29.13
C LEU A 210 -17.13 -14.79 -30.59
N GLU A 211 -17.81 -13.89 -31.29
CA GLU A 211 -17.37 -13.49 -32.63
C GLU A 211 -16.00 -12.82 -32.62
N PHE A 212 -15.70 -12.01 -31.59
CA PHE A 212 -14.41 -11.34 -31.48
C PHE A 212 -13.26 -12.35 -31.29
N ILE A 213 -13.43 -13.36 -30.43
CA ILE A 213 -12.36 -14.31 -30.14
C ILE A 213 -12.03 -15.24 -31.31
N LYS A 214 -12.95 -15.48 -32.25
CA LYS A 214 -12.67 -16.25 -33.48
C LYS A 214 -11.50 -15.68 -34.28
N ASN A 215 -11.32 -14.37 -34.24
CA ASN A 215 -10.24 -13.65 -34.94
C ASN A 215 -9.14 -13.15 -33.98
N ALA A 216 -9.17 -13.62 -32.73
CA ALA A 216 -8.17 -13.33 -31.71
C ALA A 216 -7.32 -14.58 -31.43
N THR A 217 -6.37 -14.47 -30.51
CA THR A 217 -5.47 -15.56 -30.10
C THR A 217 -5.45 -15.70 -28.57
N PRO A 218 -6.61 -15.93 -27.92
CA PRO A 218 -6.67 -16.16 -26.49
C PRO A 218 -5.94 -17.45 -26.11
N THR A 219 -5.47 -17.53 -24.86
CA THR A 219 -5.07 -18.82 -24.29
C THR A 219 -6.31 -19.68 -24.01
N PRO A 220 -6.18 -21.02 -23.87
CA PRO A 220 -7.30 -21.85 -23.42
C PRO A 220 -7.92 -21.36 -22.11
N GLU A 221 -7.09 -20.93 -21.15
CA GLU A 221 -7.52 -20.31 -19.89
C GLU A 221 -8.33 -19.01 -20.12
N GLY A 222 -7.89 -18.17 -21.05
CA GLY A 222 -8.56 -16.91 -21.38
C GLY A 222 -9.89 -17.14 -22.09
N GLU A 223 -9.95 -18.09 -23.02
CA GLU A 223 -11.18 -18.49 -23.70
C GLU A 223 -12.19 -19.07 -22.71
N GLN A 224 -11.75 -19.99 -21.84
CA GLN A 224 -12.59 -20.53 -20.78
C GLN A 224 -13.16 -19.43 -19.88
N TYR A 225 -12.33 -18.48 -19.44
CA TYR A 225 -12.78 -17.37 -18.61
C TYR A 225 -13.84 -16.49 -19.30
N ILE A 226 -13.69 -16.26 -20.61
CA ILE A 226 -14.68 -15.53 -21.41
C ILE A 226 -16.00 -16.29 -21.46
N GLN A 227 -15.96 -17.61 -21.71
CA GLN A 227 -17.15 -18.46 -21.72
C GLN A 227 -17.87 -18.46 -20.36
N GLU A 228 -17.11 -18.61 -19.26
CA GLU A 228 -17.68 -18.55 -17.90
C GLU A 228 -18.30 -17.19 -17.58
N ALA A 229 -17.69 -16.09 -18.04
CA ALA A 229 -18.25 -14.75 -17.85
C ALA A 229 -19.56 -14.56 -18.62
N LEU A 230 -19.65 -15.11 -19.83
CA LEU A 230 -20.87 -15.09 -20.64
C LEU A 230 -21.97 -15.95 -20.02
N GLN A 231 -21.62 -17.14 -19.54
CA GLN A 231 -22.55 -18.02 -18.83
C GLN A 231 -23.11 -17.33 -17.58
N ARG A 232 -22.25 -16.76 -16.73
CA ARG A 232 -22.68 -15.99 -15.56
C ARG A 232 -23.58 -14.83 -15.93
N HIS A 233 -23.28 -14.13 -17.02
CA HIS A 233 -24.12 -13.05 -17.51
C HIS A 233 -25.52 -13.53 -17.90
N ALA A 234 -25.62 -14.68 -18.60
CA ALA A 234 -26.89 -15.28 -18.98
C ALA A 234 -27.69 -15.80 -17.78
N GLU A 235 -27.00 -16.29 -16.74
CA GLU A 235 -27.61 -16.77 -15.49
C GLU A 235 -28.00 -15.63 -14.53
N THR A 236 -27.49 -14.41 -14.75
CA THR A 236 -27.83 -13.26 -13.92
C THR A 236 -29.26 -12.81 -14.21
N SER A 237 -30.18 -13.03 -13.27
CA SER A 237 -31.58 -12.59 -13.36
C SER A 237 -31.72 -11.06 -13.30
N GLU A 238 -32.79 -10.49 -13.91
CA GLU A 238 -33.13 -9.06 -13.77
C GLU A 238 -33.27 -8.63 -12.30
N THR A 239 -33.64 -9.55 -11.40
CA THR A 239 -33.80 -9.31 -9.96
C THR A 239 -32.48 -9.24 -9.17
N ASP A 240 -31.38 -9.79 -9.69
CA ASP A 240 -30.03 -9.66 -9.10
C ASP A 240 -29.32 -8.35 -9.48
N GLN A 241 -29.96 -7.50 -10.30
CA GLN A 241 -29.40 -6.23 -10.76
C GLN A 241 -29.07 -5.23 -9.64
N TYR A 242 -29.43 -5.50 -8.38
CA TYR A 242 -29.08 -4.60 -7.29
C TYR A 242 -28.86 -5.27 -5.91
N VAL A 243 -27.90 -6.20 -5.82
CA VAL A 243 -27.27 -6.43 -4.51
C VAL A 243 -26.33 -5.25 -4.24
N ARG A 244 -26.78 -4.26 -3.45
CA ARG A 244 -25.89 -3.22 -2.90
C ARG A 244 -24.74 -3.94 -2.21
N ASN A 245 -23.51 -3.70 -2.66
CA ASN A 245 -22.34 -4.22 -1.97
C ASN A 245 -22.36 -3.69 -0.53
N PRO A 246 -22.54 -4.54 0.50
CA PRO A 246 -22.59 -4.09 1.90
C PRO A 246 -21.31 -3.34 2.29
N TYR A 247 -20.19 -3.63 1.62
CA TYR A 247 -18.87 -3.06 1.85
C TYR A 247 -18.65 -1.66 1.28
N GLU A 248 -19.62 -1.07 0.58
CA GLU A 248 -19.49 0.26 -0.02
C GLU A 248 -19.28 1.38 1.03
N LYS A 249 -19.61 1.11 2.29
CA LYS A 249 -19.40 2.02 3.44
C LYS A 249 -18.59 1.41 4.59
N VAL A 250 -17.94 0.28 4.36
CA VAL A 250 -17.27 -0.45 5.44
C VAL A 250 -15.81 -0.02 5.48
N SER A 251 -15.40 0.59 6.59
CA SER A 251 -14.00 0.95 6.81
C SER A 251 -13.13 -0.29 6.74
N GLU A 252 -11.85 -0.15 6.35
CA GLU A 252 -10.89 -1.26 6.34
C GLU A 252 -10.94 -2.07 7.65
N GLY A 253 -11.08 -1.40 8.80
CA GLY A 253 -11.22 -2.04 10.11
C GLY A 253 -12.46 -2.93 10.27
N ALA A 254 -13.59 -2.58 9.67
CA ALA A 254 -14.84 -3.34 9.78
C ALA A 254 -14.86 -4.56 8.84
N LEU A 255 -14.20 -4.49 7.68
CA LEU A 255 -13.91 -5.67 6.84
C LEU A 255 -13.04 -6.68 7.62
N TRP A 256 -12.11 -6.18 8.44
CA TRP A 256 -11.25 -7.00 9.28
C TRP A 256 -11.94 -7.56 10.54
N ASP A 257 -13.05 -6.97 10.99
CA ASP A 257 -13.85 -7.50 12.09
C ASP A 257 -14.64 -8.75 11.63
N GLU A 258 -15.15 -8.74 10.40
CA GLU A 258 -15.80 -9.91 9.79
C GLU A 258 -14.80 -11.03 9.53
N VAL A 259 -13.63 -10.74 8.94
CA VAL A 259 -12.56 -11.74 8.79
C VAL A 259 -12.20 -12.35 10.15
N ARG A 260 -12.15 -11.55 11.22
CA ARG A 260 -11.90 -12.08 12.58
C ARG A 260 -13.03 -12.99 13.09
N GLN A 261 -14.29 -12.69 12.78
CA GLN A 261 -15.42 -13.56 13.12
C GLN A 261 -15.31 -14.91 12.41
N VAL A 262 -14.95 -14.93 11.12
CA VAL A 262 -14.74 -16.17 10.35
C VAL A 262 -13.62 -17.03 10.93
N PHE A 263 -12.49 -16.42 11.31
CA PHE A 263 -11.38 -17.16 11.93
C PHE A 263 -11.73 -17.71 13.32
N LYS A 264 -12.58 -17.01 14.07
CA LYS A 264 -13.08 -17.44 15.38
C LYS A 264 -14.05 -18.63 15.23
N ALA A 265 -14.96 -18.58 14.27
CA ALA A 265 -15.89 -19.66 13.95
C ALA A 265 -15.16 -20.94 13.49
N LEU A 266 -14.10 -20.78 12.69
CA LEU A 266 -13.27 -21.89 12.20
C LEU A 266 -12.30 -22.49 13.24
N GLY A 267 -12.26 -21.96 14.46
CA GLY A 267 -11.36 -22.43 15.52
C GLY A 267 -9.87 -22.33 15.20
N ARG A 268 -9.47 -21.60 14.15
CA ARG A 268 -8.14 -21.72 13.54
C ARG A 268 -7.07 -20.77 14.04
N VAL A 269 -7.37 -19.72 14.82
CA VAL A 269 -6.33 -18.87 15.43
C VAL A 269 -6.87 -18.05 16.63
N THR A 270 -6.15 -18.01 17.77
CA THR A 270 -6.39 -17.08 18.90
C THR A 270 -5.99 -15.64 18.56
N GLU A 271 -6.66 -14.63 19.15
CA GLU A 271 -6.47 -13.18 18.91
C GLU A 271 -5.00 -12.69 18.85
N SER A 272 -4.08 -13.39 19.52
CA SER A 272 -2.65 -13.09 19.56
C SER A 272 -1.92 -13.23 18.22
N THR A 273 -2.32 -14.13 17.34
CA THR A 273 -1.56 -14.47 16.11
C THR A 273 -1.92 -13.58 14.91
N LEU A 274 -2.98 -12.77 15.05
CA LEU A 274 -3.39 -11.72 14.12
C LEU A 274 -3.02 -10.31 14.64
N LYS A 275 -2.38 -10.19 15.81
CA LYS A 275 -1.86 -8.92 16.30
C LYS A 275 -0.43 -8.72 15.78
N GLY A 276 -0.24 -7.78 14.85
CA GLY A 276 1.09 -7.29 14.45
C GLY A 276 1.80 -8.03 13.30
N ALA A 277 1.16 -8.97 12.61
CA ALA A 277 1.71 -9.46 11.34
C ALA A 277 1.57 -8.35 10.29
N LYS A 278 2.60 -8.08 9.48
CA LYS A 278 2.45 -7.20 8.31
C LYS A 278 1.55 -7.93 7.30
N PHE A 279 0.28 -7.52 7.25
CA PHE A 279 -0.75 -8.19 6.47
C PHE A 279 -0.63 -7.86 4.98
N ASN A 280 0.25 -8.60 4.29
CA ASN A 280 0.26 -8.59 2.82
C ASN A 280 -0.71 -9.66 2.27
N VAL A 281 -1.32 -9.39 1.13
CA VAL A 281 -2.28 -10.27 0.44
C VAL A 281 -1.69 -11.67 0.18
N SER A 282 -0.37 -11.78 0.00
CA SER A 282 0.34 -13.06 -0.17
C SER A 282 0.30 -13.93 1.09
N THR A 283 0.32 -13.31 2.28
CA THR A 283 0.22 -14.00 3.58
C THR A 283 -1.21 -14.46 3.85
N PHE A 284 -2.19 -13.69 3.39
CA PHE A 284 -3.61 -14.03 3.39
C PHE A 284 -3.89 -15.25 2.49
N ARG A 285 -3.43 -15.22 1.22
CA ARG A 285 -3.52 -16.33 0.25
C ARG A 285 -2.96 -17.64 0.79
N ARG A 286 -1.83 -17.59 1.50
CA ARG A 286 -1.15 -18.78 2.06
C ARG A 286 -1.87 -19.41 3.26
N ARG A 287 -2.66 -18.64 4.02
CA ARG A 287 -3.27 -19.10 5.28
C ARG A 287 -4.74 -19.53 5.16
N LEU A 288 -5.49 -18.96 4.22
CA LEU A 288 -6.94 -19.19 4.08
C LEU A 288 -7.34 -20.10 2.93
N GLY A 289 -6.46 -20.30 1.95
CA GLY A 289 -6.84 -20.97 0.71
C GLY A 289 -7.59 -20.04 -0.25
N THR A 290 -8.23 -20.62 -1.28
CA THR A 290 -8.89 -19.86 -2.35
C THR A 290 -10.19 -19.21 -1.87
N LEU A 291 -10.64 -18.14 -2.54
CA LEU A 291 -11.92 -17.46 -2.24
C LEU A 291 -13.12 -18.42 -2.28
N THR A 292 -13.07 -19.43 -3.15
CA THR A 292 -14.05 -20.52 -3.22
C THR A 292 -14.13 -21.29 -1.90
N GLN A 293 -12.99 -21.63 -1.30
CA GLN A 293 -12.94 -22.33 -0.01
C GLN A 293 -13.47 -21.48 1.14
N ILE A 294 -13.25 -20.16 1.09
CA ILE A 294 -13.77 -19.22 2.09
C ILE A 294 -15.30 -19.12 2.00
N ASN A 295 -15.84 -19.04 0.78
CA ASN A 295 -17.29 -18.95 0.56
C ASN A 295 -18.01 -20.27 0.90
N GLU A 296 -17.40 -21.42 0.63
CA GLU A 296 -17.94 -22.74 1.02
C GLU A 296 -18.00 -22.95 2.54
N ILE A 297 -17.11 -22.31 3.29
CA ILE A 297 -17.11 -22.33 4.76
C ILE A 297 -18.25 -21.46 5.30
N LEU A 298 -18.42 -20.26 4.73
CA LEU A 298 -19.46 -19.30 5.15
C LEU A 298 -20.87 -19.77 4.80
N ALA A 299 -21.02 -20.64 3.79
CA ALA A 299 -22.31 -21.17 3.36
C ALA A 299 -22.78 -22.41 4.15
N LYS A 300 -22.00 -22.89 5.13
CA LYS A 300 -22.32 -24.07 5.98
C LYS A 300 -22.81 -23.72 7.39
N GLU A 301 -23.01 -22.43 7.67
CA GLU A 301 -23.73 -21.91 8.85
C GLU A 301 -25.16 -21.50 8.46
#